data_AF-A0A538PMZ2-F1
#
_entry.id   AF-A0A538PMZ2-F1
#
_cell.length_a   1.000
_cell.length_b   1.000
_cell.length_c   1.000
_cell.angle_alpha   90.00
_cell.angle_beta   90.00
_cell.angle_gamma   90.00
#
_symmetry.space_group_name_H-M   'P 1'
#
loop_
_entity.id
_entity.type
_entity.pdbx_description
1 polymer ?
#
loop_
_entity_poly.entity_id
_entity_poly.type
_entity_poly.pdbx_seq_one_letter_code
_entity_poly.pdbx_strand_id
1 'polypeptide(L)'
;MEVTKSWSSGMLRCAITHLLRHRRTALLAAAATGCATALLMLPGVTRAADQASAGASNSETIQEVIVTATRREERLIDVPVSTSVLSGAALEVLGTAGQDIRQLAFAVPSLNIESSNGRTFPRFYIRGYGNGDFHN
;
A
#
# COMPACT_ATOMS: atom_id res chain seq x y z
N MET A 1 36.42 53.28 -58.13
CA MET A 1 35.72 52.90 -56.89
C MET A 1 34.58 51.98 -57.29
N GLU A 2 34.66 50.66 -57.01
CA GLU A 2 33.51 49.71 -56.97
C GLU A 2 34.02 48.25 -57.01
N VAL A 3 34.71 47.76 -55.96
CA VAL A 3 35.13 46.34 -55.88
C VAL A 3 34.92 45.73 -54.48
N THR A 4 34.00 46.25 -53.65
CA THR A 4 33.84 45.76 -52.26
C THR A 4 32.44 45.26 -51.88
N LYS A 5 31.52 45.04 -52.83
CA LYS A 5 30.10 44.73 -52.50
C LYS A 5 29.56 43.34 -52.89
N SER A 6 30.36 42.40 -53.41
CA SER A 6 29.84 41.08 -53.82
C SER A 6 30.04 39.93 -52.83
N TRP A 7 30.87 40.08 -51.79
CA TRP A 7 31.22 38.97 -50.88
C TRP A 7 30.29 38.80 -49.65
N SER A 8 29.44 39.78 -49.34
CA SER A 8 28.57 39.75 -48.15
C SER A 8 27.31 38.85 -48.33
N SER A 9 26.84 38.69 -49.56
CA SER A 9 25.54 38.05 -49.85
C SER A 9 25.58 36.52 -49.79
N GLY A 10 26.72 35.89 -50.04
CA GLY A 10 26.88 34.43 -49.96
C GLY A 10 26.89 33.89 -48.52
N MET A 11 27.56 34.60 -47.61
CA MET A 11 27.68 34.20 -46.20
C MET A 11 26.36 34.35 -45.44
N LEU A 12 25.57 35.41 -45.72
CA LEU A 12 24.23 35.56 -45.14
C LEU A 12 23.27 34.46 -45.62
N ARG A 13 23.31 34.08 -46.91
CA ARG A 13 22.45 33.03 -47.47
C ARG A 13 22.76 31.65 -46.88
N CYS A 14 24.02 31.36 -46.57
CA CYS A 14 24.44 30.11 -45.94
C CYS A 14 24.04 30.05 -44.45
N ALA A 15 24.29 31.12 -43.69
CA ALA A 15 23.91 31.20 -42.29
C ALA A 15 22.39 31.10 -42.07
N ILE A 16 21.60 31.79 -42.91
CA ILE A 16 20.13 31.80 -42.83
C ILE A 16 19.56 30.40 -43.16
N THR A 17 20.08 29.71 -44.18
CA THR A 17 19.63 28.35 -44.52
C THR A 17 20.03 27.31 -43.48
N HIS A 18 21.18 27.46 -42.82
CA HIS A 18 21.62 26.59 -41.71
C HIS A 18 20.77 26.81 -40.44
N LEU A 19 20.48 28.06 -40.07
CA LEU A 19 19.61 28.43 -38.94
C LEU A 19 18.16 27.95 -39.13
N LEU A 20 17.62 28.04 -40.35
CA LEU A 20 16.29 27.56 -40.69
C LEU A 20 16.19 26.03 -40.69
N ARG A 21 17.29 25.32 -40.99
CA ARG A 21 17.34 23.84 -40.96
C ARG A 21 17.45 23.30 -39.54
N HIS A 22 18.25 23.94 -38.68
CA HIS A 22 18.37 23.56 -37.26
C HIS A 22 17.09 23.77 -36.45
N ARG A 23 16.33 24.84 -36.72
CA ARG A 23 15.05 25.10 -36.05
C ARG A 23 13.97 24.08 -36.41
N ARG A 24 13.98 23.57 -37.65
CA ARG A 24 13.02 22.56 -38.14
C ARG A 24 13.31 21.17 -37.58
N THR A 25 14.58 20.80 -37.39
CA THR A 25 14.96 19.52 -36.77
C THR A 25 14.71 19.49 -35.26
N ALA A 26 14.80 20.64 -34.58
CA ALA A 26 14.50 20.74 -33.14
C ALA A 26 12.99 20.62 -32.82
N LEU A 27 12.12 21.13 -33.70
CA LEU A 27 10.66 21.06 -33.52
C LEU A 27 10.09 19.66 -33.76
N LEU A 28 10.70 18.84 -34.62
CA LEU A 28 10.25 17.47 -34.89
C LEU A 28 10.68 16.46 -33.81
N ALA A 29 11.75 16.74 -33.06
CA ALA A 29 12.21 15.88 -31.96
C ALA A 29 11.36 16.04 -30.68
N ALA A 30 10.71 17.19 -30.48
CA ALA A 30 9.84 17.44 -29.32
C ALA A 30 8.44 16.80 -29.46
N ALA A 31 8.00 16.46 -30.66
CA ALA A 31 6.69 15.86 -30.92
C ALA A 31 6.68 14.32 -30.77
N ALA A 32 7.85 13.66 -30.74
CA ALA A 32 7.96 12.20 -30.65
C ALA A 32 8.07 11.67 -29.20
N THR A 33 8.35 12.54 -28.21
CA THR A 33 8.49 12.13 -26.79
C THR A 33 7.22 12.34 -25.97
N GLY A 34 6.19 12.98 -26.52
CA GLY A 34 4.92 13.26 -25.84
C GLY A 34 3.85 12.17 -25.97
N CYS A 35 4.00 11.21 -26.90
CA CYS A 35 2.98 10.18 -27.17
C CYS A 35 3.17 8.88 -26.37
N ALA A 36 4.13 8.80 -25.45
CA ALA A 36 4.43 7.59 -24.68
C ALA A 36 3.86 7.56 -23.25
N THR A 37 3.13 8.60 -22.80
CA THR A 37 2.61 8.69 -21.42
C THR A 37 1.08 8.64 -21.32
N ALA A 38 0.35 8.38 -22.41
CA ALA A 38 -1.12 8.48 -22.45
C ALA A 38 -1.88 7.14 -22.35
N LEU A 39 -1.25 6.04 -21.92
CA LEU A 39 -1.92 4.72 -21.85
C LEU A 39 -1.94 4.07 -20.45
N LEU A 40 -1.89 4.86 -19.37
CA LEU A 40 -2.00 4.34 -17.99
C LEU A 40 -3.20 4.89 -17.19
N MET A 41 -4.16 5.55 -17.85
CA MET A 41 -5.40 5.98 -17.21
C MET A 41 -6.58 5.10 -17.63
N LEU A 42 -6.65 3.88 -17.09
CA LEU A 42 -7.88 3.11 -16.98
C LEU A 42 -8.50 3.38 -15.59
N PRO A 43 -9.53 4.22 -15.45
CA PRO A 43 -10.39 4.21 -14.27
C PRO A 43 -11.43 3.11 -14.49
N GLY A 44 -11.09 1.87 -14.17
CA GLY A 44 -11.90 0.73 -14.61
C GLY A 44 -11.66 -0.56 -13.85
N VAL A 45 -11.62 -0.51 -12.52
CA VAL A 45 -11.93 -1.69 -11.70
C VAL A 45 -12.93 -1.25 -10.64
N THR A 46 -14.20 -1.51 -10.93
CA THR A 46 -15.30 -1.45 -9.97
C THR A 46 -14.98 -2.43 -8.84
N ARG A 47 -14.44 -1.93 -7.74
CA ARG A 47 -14.38 -2.67 -6.49
C ARG A 47 -15.80 -2.61 -5.92
N ALA A 48 -16.58 -3.66 -6.13
CA ALA A 48 -17.74 -3.92 -5.30
C ALA A 48 -17.22 -4.13 -3.88
N ALA A 49 -17.10 -3.05 -3.14
CA ALA A 49 -16.98 -3.09 -1.69
C ALA A 49 -18.35 -3.53 -1.21
N ASP A 50 -18.48 -4.81 -0.90
CA ASP A 50 -19.46 -5.29 0.06
C ASP A 50 -19.13 -4.60 1.38
N GLN A 51 -19.66 -3.37 1.54
CA GLN A 51 -19.66 -2.68 2.82
C GLN A 51 -20.59 -3.50 3.71
N ALA A 52 -19.99 -4.43 4.46
CA ALA A 52 -20.54 -4.89 5.70
C ALA A 52 -20.96 -3.64 6.47
N SER A 53 -22.26 -3.45 6.59
CA SER A 53 -22.88 -2.36 7.32
C SER A 53 -22.50 -2.51 8.79
N ALA A 54 -21.34 -1.98 9.16
CA ALA A 54 -21.05 -1.63 10.54
C ALA A 54 -21.94 -0.43 10.84
N GLY A 55 -23.16 -0.72 11.29
CA GLY A 55 -24.10 0.27 11.80
C GLY A 55 -23.45 1.01 12.96
N ALA A 56 -22.80 2.14 12.65
CA ALA A 56 -22.41 3.13 13.62
C ALA A 56 -23.68 3.86 14.07
N SER A 57 -24.46 3.18 14.93
CA SER A 57 -25.50 3.81 15.70
C SER A 57 -24.83 4.70 16.75
N ASN A 58 -24.71 5.99 16.44
CA ASN A 58 -24.49 7.03 17.43
C ASN A 58 -25.68 7.06 18.38
N SER A 59 -25.50 6.55 19.61
CA SER A 59 -26.18 6.99 20.84
C SER A 59 -25.97 5.94 21.94
N GLU A 60 -25.21 6.28 22.99
CA GLU A 60 -25.25 5.78 24.39
C GLU A 60 -25.81 4.36 24.70
N THR A 61 -25.68 3.41 23.77
CA THR A 61 -26.24 2.07 23.90
C THR A 61 -25.08 1.12 24.11
N ILE A 62 -25.14 0.35 25.18
CA ILE A 62 -24.15 -0.69 25.43
C ILE A 62 -24.19 -1.67 24.26
N GLN A 63 -23.05 -1.78 23.58
CA GLN A 63 -22.88 -2.68 22.45
C GLN A 63 -22.71 -4.10 22.98
N GLU A 64 -23.55 -5.01 22.49
CA GLU A 64 -23.44 -6.42 22.81
C GLU A 64 -22.35 -7.07 21.95
N VAL A 65 -21.40 -7.73 22.61
CA VAL A 65 -20.30 -8.45 21.93
C VAL A 65 -20.58 -9.95 22.03
N ILE A 66 -20.88 -10.56 20.89
CA ILE A 66 -21.04 -12.02 20.76
C ILE A 66 -19.69 -12.65 20.42
N VAL A 67 -19.32 -13.70 21.14
CA VAL A 67 -18.06 -14.42 20.96
C VAL A 67 -18.29 -15.93 20.93
N THR A 68 -17.33 -16.65 20.38
CA THR A 68 -17.35 -18.12 20.30
C THR A 68 -16.22 -18.73 21.12
N ALA A 69 -16.23 -18.48 22.43
CA ALA A 69 -15.20 -18.99 23.34
C ALA A 69 -15.41 -20.47 23.74
N THR A 70 -16.66 -20.89 23.86
CA THR A 70 -17.11 -22.20 24.39
C THR A 70 -17.64 -23.13 23.29
N ARG A 71 -17.25 -22.89 22.02
CA ARG A 71 -17.83 -23.52 20.80
C ARG A 71 -19.33 -23.24 20.60
N ARG A 72 -19.88 -22.25 21.31
CA ARG A 72 -21.22 -21.72 21.14
C ARG A 72 -21.13 -20.20 21.08
N GLU A 73 -22.08 -19.58 20.41
CA GLU A 73 -22.21 -18.12 20.37
C GLU A 73 -22.87 -17.64 21.65
N GLU A 74 -22.12 -16.90 22.45
CA GLU A 74 -22.53 -16.40 23.76
C GLU A 74 -22.06 -14.95 23.93
N ARG A 75 -22.74 -14.16 24.75
CA ARG A 75 -22.30 -12.80 25.07
C ARG A 75 -21.02 -12.85 25.89
N LEU A 76 -20.11 -11.91 25.63
CA LEU A 76 -18.83 -11.83 26.35
C LEU A 76 -18.98 -11.80 27.88
N ILE A 77 -20.05 -11.18 28.40
CA ILE A 77 -20.33 -11.09 29.84
C ILE A 77 -20.72 -12.44 30.48
N ASP A 78 -21.30 -13.35 29.70
CA ASP A 78 -21.78 -14.64 30.19
C ASP A 78 -20.71 -15.74 30.09
N VAL A 79 -19.59 -15.47 29.41
CA VAL A 79 -18.50 -16.44 29.23
C VAL A 79 -17.70 -16.58 30.52
N PRO A 80 -17.67 -17.77 31.17
CA PRO A 80 -17.01 -17.98 32.46
C PRO A 80 -15.50 -18.23 32.31
N VAL A 81 -14.89 -17.72 31.25
CA VAL A 81 -13.45 -17.83 30.98
C VAL A 81 -12.90 -16.49 30.50
N SER A 82 -11.69 -16.18 30.93
CA SER A 82 -11.02 -14.95 30.49
C SER A 82 -10.72 -15.04 28.99
N THR A 83 -11.28 -14.09 28.26
CA THR A 83 -11.25 -14.01 26.80
C THR A 83 -10.79 -12.63 26.36
N SER A 84 -10.05 -12.59 25.25
CA SER A 84 -9.58 -11.35 24.65
C SER A 84 -9.95 -11.39 23.17
N VAL A 85 -10.62 -10.35 22.71
CA VAL A 85 -11.16 -10.27 21.35
C VAL A 85 -10.48 -9.12 20.64
N LEU A 86 -9.96 -9.39 19.45
CA LEU A 86 -9.42 -8.36 18.58
C LEU A 86 -10.35 -8.19 17.39
N SER A 87 -10.77 -6.95 17.13
CA SER A 87 -11.64 -6.66 15.99
C SER A 87 -10.89 -6.81 14.67
N GLY A 88 -11.62 -7.09 13.57
CA GLY A 88 -11.03 -7.18 12.24
C GLY A 88 -10.28 -5.92 11.83
N ALA A 89 -10.85 -4.73 12.13
CA ALA A 89 -10.20 -3.45 11.86
C ALA A 89 -8.89 -3.29 12.64
N ALA A 90 -8.84 -3.70 13.92
CA ALA A 90 -7.61 -3.66 14.69
C ALA A 90 -6.56 -4.64 14.13
N LEU A 91 -6.97 -5.84 13.73
CA LEU A 91 -6.09 -6.80 13.05
C LEU A 91 -5.54 -6.25 11.72
N GLU A 92 -6.35 -5.53 10.95
CA GLU A 92 -5.93 -4.92 9.69
C GLU A 92 -4.91 -3.81 9.92
N VAL A 93 -5.09 -2.97 10.94
CA VAL A 93 -4.09 -1.96 11.35
C VAL A 93 -2.78 -2.63 11.76
N LEU A 94 -2.83 -3.71 12.55
CA LEU A 94 -1.64 -4.46 12.93
C LEU A 94 -0.97 -5.11 11.70
N GLY A 95 -1.75 -5.67 10.77
CA GLY A 95 -1.24 -6.33 9.57
C GLY A 95 -0.64 -5.38 8.53
N THR A 96 -1.25 -4.22 8.32
CA THR A 96 -0.81 -3.22 7.33
C THR A 96 0.45 -2.47 7.74
N ALA A 97 0.77 -2.42 9.04
CA ALA A 97 1.98 -1.79 9.56
C ALA A 97 3.29 -2.58 9.24
N GLY A 98 3.23 -3.64 8.43
CA GLY A 98 4.37 -4.48 8.04
C GLY A 98 4.82 -5.46 9.13
N GLN A 99 3.95 -5.72 10.10
CA GLN A 99 4.38 -6.22 11.40
C GLN A 99 4.45 -7.73 11.48
N ASP A 100 5.36 -8.20 12.35
CA ASP A 100 5.52 -9.61 12.68
C ASP A 100 4.35 -10.07 13.56
N ILE A 101 4.00 -11.36 13.49
CA ILE A 101 2.96 -11.97 14.33
C ILE A 101 3.22 -11.74 15.82
N ARG A 102 4.49 -11.53 16.18
CA ARG A 102 4.97 -11.15 17.52
C ARG A 102 4.31 -9.91 18.09
N GLN A 103 3.83 -8.99 17.25
CA GLN A 103 3.15 -7.80 17.74
C GLN A 103 1.81 -8.08 18.41
N LEU A 104 1.19 -9.21 18.10
CA LEU A 104 -0.05 -9.61 18.76
C LEU A 104 0.15 -9.78 20.28
N ALA A 105 1.37 -10.08 20.73
CA ALA A 105 1.74 -10.14 22.14
C ALA A 105 1.55 -8.80 22.88
N PHE A 106 1.55 -7.66 22.18
CA PHE A 106 1.27 -6.35 22.79
C PHE A 106 -0.24 -6.08 22.94
N ALA A 107 -1.08 -6.70 22.11
CA ALA A 107 -2.52 -6.50 22.14
C ALA A 107 -3.26 -7.53 23.02
N VAL A 108 -2.71 -8.75 23.12
CA VAL A 108 -3.33 -9.86 23.85
C VAL A 108 -2.62 -10.10 25.19
N PRO A 109 -3.34 -10.06 26.31
CA PRO A 109 -2.74 -10.27 27.63
C PRO A 109 -2.20 -11.69 27.76
N SER A 110 -1.01 -11.80 28.37
CA SER A 110 -0.33 -13.07 28.64
C SER A 110 -0.02 -13.92 27.39
N LEU A 111 -0.08 -13.33 26.19
CA LEU A 111 0.41 -13.94 24.96
C LEU A 111 1.89 -13.58 24.78
N ASN A 112 2.76 -14.58 24.70
CA ASN A 112 4.15 -14.42 24.31
C ASN A 112 4.39 -15.20 23.01
N ILE A 113 5.13 -14.59 22.11
CA ILE A 113 5.44 -15.17 20.81
C ILE A 113 6.94 -15.08 20.60
N GLU A 114 7.56 -16.25 20.52
CA GLU A 114 8.98 -16.39 20.27
C GLU A 114 9.21 -16.97 18.88
N SER A 115 10.26 -16.55 18.21
CA SER A 115 10.72 -17.24 17.02
C SER A 115 12.24 -17.30 16.99
N SER A 116 12.76 -18.50 16.76
CA SER A 116 14.20 -18.76 16.61
C SER A 116 14.65 -18.68 15.14
N ASN A 117 13.75 -18.91 14.17
CA ASN A 117 14.09 -19.04 12.75
C ASN A 117 13.37 -17.99 11.87
N GLY A 118 13.08 -16.82 12.42
CA GLY A 118 12.31 -15.77 11.72
C GLY A 118 10.81 -16.08 11.63
N ARG A 119 10.06 -15.37 10.78
CA ARG A 119 8.59 -15.43 10.71
C ARG A 119 8.00 -16.81 10.35
N THR A 120 8.85 -17.77 9.99
CA THR A 120 8.47 -19.08 9.43
C THR A 120 7.87 -20.04 10.47
N PHE A 121 8.35 -20.02 11.71
CA PHE A 121 7.87 -20.93 12.77
C PHE A 121 7.81 -20.23 14.14
N PRO A 122 6.80 -19.37 14.38
CA PRO A 122 6.58 -18.77 15.69
C PRO A 122 6.07 -19.81 16.70
N ARG A 123 6.68 -19.82 17.89
CA ARG A 123 6.19 -20.53 19.07
C ARG A 123 5.26 -19.60 19.84
N PHE A 124 4.06 -20.09 20.17
CA PHE A 124 3.06 -19.35 20.92
C PHE A 124 2.98 -19.88 22.34
N TYR A 125 2.98 -18.96 23.31
CA TYR A 125 2.77 -19.24 24.72
C TYR A 125 1.64 -18.37 25.24
N ILE A 126 0.66 -18.96 25.90
CA ILE A 126 -0.44 -18.27 26.56
C ILE A 126 -0.37 -18.63 28.04
N ARG A 127 -0.15 -17.62 28.90
CA ARG A 127 0.02 -17.83 30.36
C ARG A 127 1.08 -18.89 30.70
N GLY A 128 2.17 -18.92 29.92
CA GLY A 128 3.27 -19.88 30.08
C GLY A 128 3.03 -21.26 29.47
N TYR A 129 1.82 -21.55 28.97
CA TYR A 129 1.52 -22.78 28.24
C TYR A 129 1.73 -22.57 26.76
N GLY A 130 2.58 -23.37 26.13
CA GLY A 130 2.85 -23.25 24.71
C GLY A 130 3.35 -24.55 24.12
N ASN A 131 3.65 -24.51 22.83
CA ASN A 131 4.06 -25.70 22.11
C ASN A 131 5.40 -26.24 22.63
N GLY A 132 5.47 -27.54 22.88
CA GLY A 132 6.74 -28.24 23.11
C GLY A 132 7.53 -28.32 21.80
N ASP A 133 8.85 -28.25 21.88
CA ASP A 133 9.75 -28.14 20.74
C ASP A 133 9.53 -29.23 19.66
N PHE A 134 9.60 -28.86 18.38
CA PHE A 134 9.34 -29.75 17.23
C PHE A 134 10.59 -30.42 16.65
N HIS A 135 11.70 -30.43 17.38
CA HIS A 135 12.94 -31.05 16.95
C HIS A 135 13.01 -32.51 17.45
N ASN A 136 12.62 -33.45 16.58
CA ASN A 136 13.12 -34.83 16.58
C ASN A 136 13.87 -35.07 15.26
#